data_AF-A0A946FWL8-F1
#
_entry.id   AF-A0A946FWL8-F1
#
_cell.length_a   1.000
_cell.length_b   1.000
_cell.length_c   1.000
_cell.angle_alpha   90.00
_cell.angle_beta   90.00
_cell.angle_gamma   90.00
#
_symmetry.space_group_name_H-M   'P 1'
#
loop_
_entity.id
_entity.type
_entity.pdbx_description
1 polymer ?
#
loop_
_entity_poly.entity_id
_entity_poly.type
_entity_poly.pdbx_seq_one_letter_code
_entity_poly.pdbx_strand_id
1 'polypeptide(L)'
;MDNIEAENGSQTEGSAEQTEGSTEQAQDVDYSQSGGLSGRLVQLNCSVAISSYQSGFLYNLGCDPKGGLHLHQAAMAKPMGLSYDGNGGLTMAGGSALVQFKNVLAEGEQINNTFDACFMPR
;
A
#
# COMPACT_ATOMS: atom_id res chain seq x y z
N MET A 1 20.38 60.10 29.06
CA MET A 1 19.66 58.83 29.31
C MET A 1 20.33 57.84 28.42
N ASP A 2 21.30 57.17 28.99
CA ASP A 2 22.40 56.55 28.30
C ASP A 2 22.19 55.05 28.35
N ASN A 3 22.42 54.38 27.22
CA ASN A 3 22.79 52.97 27.09
C ASN A 3 23.16 52.78 25.59
N ILE A 4 24.33 52.28 25.18
CA ILE A 4 25.17 51.17 25.68
C ILE A 4 24.41 49.84 25.48
N GLU A 5 24.82 48.92 24.59
CA GLU A 5 26.04 48.86 23.76
C GLU A 5 25.85 48.01 22.47
N ALA A 6 26.97 47.71 21.80
CA ALA A 6 27.13 46.73 20.72
C ALA A 6 26.93 45.27 21.22
N GLU A 7 27.13 44.14 20.51
CA GLU A 7 27.51 43.75 19.13
C GLU A 7 27.01 42.27 18.96
N ASN A 8 27.03 41.50 17.85
CA ASN A 8 27.45 41.60 16.44
C ASN A 8 26.56 40.58 15.64
N GLY A 9 26.70 40.46 14.31
CA GLY A 9 26.07 39.37 13.55
C GLY A 9 26.03 39.52 12.03
N SER A 10 27.17 39.30 11.36
CA SER A 10 27.20 38.96 9.92
C SER A 10 27.05 37.43 9.72
N GLN A 11 26.90 36.98 8.47
CA GLN A 11 26.74 35.59 8.00
C GLN A 11 25.30 35.01 8.18
N THR A 12 24.75 34.21 7.26
CA THR A 12 25.24 33.77 5.93
C THR A 12 24.06 33.50 4.97
N GLU A 13 24.35 33.38 3.68
CA GLU A 13 23.40 32.84 2.69
C GLU A 13 23.09 31.36 3.00
N GLY A 14 21.81 31.05 3.22
CA GLY A 14 21.31 29.69 3.42
C GLY A 14 20.66 29.17 2.14
N SER A 15 21.25 28.13 1.53
CA SER A 15 20.79 27.56 0.27
C SER A 15 19.34 27.07 0.35
N ALA A 16 18.58 27.28 -0.73
CA ALA A 16 17.25 26.69 -0.87
C ALA A 16 17.37 25.19 -1.22
N GLU A 17 17.40 24.33 -0.20
CA GLU A 17 17.18 22.89 -0.39
C GLU A 17 15.71 22.63 -0.72
N GLN A 18 15.34 22.89 -1.98
CA GLN A 18 14.18 22.26 -2.58
C GLN A 18 14.41 20.75 -2.54
N THR A 19 13.75 20.06 -1.59
CA THR A 19 13.73 18.61 -1.60
C THR A 19 13.05 18.17 -2.88
N GLU A 20 13.82 17.67 -3.83
CA GLU A 20 13.32 17.15 -5.11
C GLU A 20 12.49 15.90 -4.85
N GLY A 21 11.20 16.11 -4.58
CA GLY A 21 10.20 15.05 -4.53
C GLY A 21 10.25 14.27 -5.84
N SER A 22 10.85 13.08 -5.77
CA SER A 22 11.11 12.26 -6.95
C SER A 22 9.76 11.93 -7.58
N THR A 23 9.47 12.55 -8.73
CA THR A 23 8.21 12.31 -9.43
C THR A 23 8.30 10.91 -10.02
N GLU A 24 7.87 9.91 -9.26
CA GLU A 24 7.79 8.53 -9.73
C GLU A 24 6.99 8.53 -11.02
N GLN A 25 7.68 8.27 -12.13
CA GLN A 25 7.03 8.17 -13.42
C GLN A 25 6.08 6.98 -13.35
N ALA A 26 4.78 7.28 -13.27
CA ALA A 26 3.74 6.28 -13.32
C ALA A 26 3.94 5.45 -14.58
N GLN A 27 4.41 4.21 -14.39
CA GLN A 27 4.66 3.29 -15.49
C GLN A 27 3.32 2.98 -16.15
N ASP A 28 3.29 2.92 -17.47
CA ASP A 28 2.09 2.58 -18.21
C ASP A 28 1.79 1.08 -17.98
N VAL A 29 0.76 0.78 -17.18
CA VAL A 29 0.36 -0.59 -16.83
C VAL A 29 -1.04 -0.85 -17.36
N ASP A 30 -1.12 -1.69 -18.39
CA ASP A 30 -2.38 -2.22 -18.91
C ASP A 30 -2.98 -3.24 -17.93
N TYR A 31 -4.30 -3.15 -17.73
CA TYR A 31 -5.06 -4.00 -16.80
C TYR A 31 -6.29 -4.57 -17.51
N SER A 32 -6.20 -5.85 -17.88
CA SER A 32 -7.28 -6.57 -18.55
C SER A 32 -7.85 -7.70 -17.67
N GLN A 33 -9.18 -7.85 -17.70
CA GLN A 33 -9.91 -8.90 -17.00
C GLN A 33 -11.05 -9.44 -17.86
N SER A 34 -11.42 -10.71 -17.65
CA SER A 34 -12.64 -11.27 -18.25
C SER A 34 -13.87 -10.57 -17.66
N GLY A 35 -14.86 -10.24 -18.50
CA GLY A 35 -16.06 -9.50 -18.07
C GLY A 35 -16.93 -10.18 -17.00
N GLY A 36 -16.73 -11.48 -16.75
CA GLY A 36 -17.40 -12.21 -15.68
C GLY A 36 -16.67 -12.23 -14.33
N LEU A 37 -15.43 -11.71 -14.24
CA LEU A 37 -14.58 -11.90 -13.06
C LEU A 37 -15.13 -11.22 -11.80
N SER A 38 -15.52 -9.95 -11.89
CA SER A 38 -16.11 -9.20 -10.76
C SER A 38 -17.39 -9.85 -10.24
N GLY A 39 -18.32 -10.18 -11.14
CA GLY A 39 -19.55 -10.89 -10.79
C GLY A 39 -19.29 -12.25 -10.14
N ARG A 40 -18.24 -12.96 -10.55
CA ARG A 40 -17.85 -14.25 -9.96
C ARG A 40 -17.21 -14.12 -8.58
N LEU A 41 -16.38 -13.09 -8.35
CA LEU A 41 -15.80 -12.81 -7.04
C LEU A 41 -16.88 -12.39 -6.02
N VAL A 42 -17.83 -11.53 -6.41
CA VAL A 42 -19.02 -11.20 -5.60
C VAL A 42 -19.85 -12.45 -5.31
N GLN A 43 -20.12 -13.30 -6.30
CA GLN A 43 -20.89 -14.54 -6.10
C GLN A 43 -20.19 -15.54 -5.15
N LEU A 44 -18.86 -15.53 -5.10
CA LEU A 44 -18.07 -16.35 -4.18
C LEU A 44 -17.80 -15.68 -2.83
N ASN A 45 -18.19 -14.42 -2.67
CA ASN A 45 -17.86 -13.57 -1.52
C ASN A 45 -16.37 -13.61 -1.17
N CYS A 46 -15.50 -13.40 -2.17
CA CYS A 46 -14.05 -13.46 -1.99
C CYS A 46 -13.25 -12.41 -2.78
N SER A 47 -12.07 -12.10 -2.27
CA SER A 47 -11.02 -11.31 -2.93
C SER A 47 -9.81 -12.20 -3.25
N VAL A 48 -8.86 -11.70 -4.04
CA VAL A 48 -7.68 -12.47 -4.49
C VAL A 48 -6.39 -11.73 -4.16
N ALA A 49 -5.49 -12.36 -3.41
CA ALA A 49 -4.13 -11.89 -3.17
C ALA A 49 -3.12 -12.62 -4.08
N ILE A 50 -2.21 -11.88 -4.70
CA ILE A 50 -1.25 -12.39 -5.70
C ILE A 50 0.16 -11.85 -5.40
N SER A 51 1.12 -12.75 -5.14
CA SER A 51 2.54 -12.42 -5.00
C SER A 51 3.28 -12.59 -6.32
N SER A 52 3.99 -11.55 -6.78
CA SER A 52 4.82 -11.60 -7.98
C SER A 52 6.30 -11.41 -7.65
N TYR A 53 7.07 -12.50 -7.68
CA TYR A 53 8.53 -12.45 -7.47
C TYR A 53 9.25 -11.58 -8.51
N GLN A 54 8.76 -11.59 -9.77
CA GLN A 54 9.41 -10.90 -10.89
C GLN A 54 9.19 -9.38 -10.86
N SER A 55 7.98 -8.92 -10.52
CA SER A 55 7.70 -7.49 -10.41
C SER A 55 7.97 -6.92 -9.01
N GLY A 56 8.18 -7.77 -8.00
CA GLY A 56 8.47 -7.34 -6.62
C GLY A 56 7.24 -6.84 -5.85
N PHE A 57 6.04 -7.16 -6.32
CA PHE A 57 4.79 -6.63 -5.76
C PHE A 57 3.88 -7.72 -5.17
N LEU A 58 3.18 -7.34 -4.09
CA LEU A 58 1.97 -8.00 -3.61
C LEU A 58 0.77 -7.21 -4.14
N TYR A 59 -0.14 -7.90 -4.83
CA TYR A 59 -1.37 -7.35 -5.36
C TYR A 59 -2.57 -7.91 -4.58
N ASN A 60 -3.51 -7.06 -4.21
CA ASN A 60 -4.81 -7.44 -3.62
C ASN A 60 -5.92 -6.96 -4.55
N LEU A 61 -6.73 -7.88 -5.05
CA LEU A 61 -7.84 -7.66 -5.97
C LEU A 61 -9.18 -7.88 -5.26
N GLY A 62 -9.93 -6.79 -5.06
CA GLY A 62 -11.30 -6.80 -4.54
C GLY A 62 -12.32 -6.33 -5.58
N CYS A 63 -13.60 -6.32 -5.21
CA CYS A 63 -14.68 -5.73 -6.00
C CYS A 63 -15.04 -4.35 -5.44
N ASP A 64 -15.42 -3.39 -6.29
CA ASP A 64 -15.98 -2.12 -5.82
C ASP A 64 -17.51 -2.23 -5.65
N PRO A 65 -18.11 -1.67 -4.58
CA PRO A 65 -19.57 -1.67 -4.38
C PRO A 65 -20.39 -0.98 -5.47
N LYS A 66 -19.79 -0.07 -6.27
CA LYS A 66 -20.43 0.60 -7.42
C LYS A 66 -20.25 -0.19 -8.72
N GLY A 67 -19.49 -1.29 -8.68
CA GLY A 67 -19.24 -2.20 -9.79
C GLY A 67 -17.82 -2.08 -10.36
N GLY A 68 -17.22 -3.23 -10.69
CA GLY A 68 -15.85 -3.32 -11.22
C GLY A 68 -14.93 -4.10 -10.30
N LEU A 69 -13.63 -3.80 -10.39
CA LEU A 69 -12.58 -4.39 -9.57
C LEU A 69 -11.66 -3.28 -9.05
N HIS A 70 -11.21 -3.42 -7.81
CA HIS A 70 -10.16 -2.58 -7.23
C HIS A 70 -8.89 -3.41 -7.04
N LEU A 71 -7.81 -2.97 -7.68
CA LEU A 71 -6.47 -3.53 -7.50
C LEU A 71 -5.65 -2.60 -6.60
N HIS A 72 -5.18 -3.13 -5.47
CA HIS A 72 -4.19 -2.48 -4.61
C HIS A 72 -2.83 -3.16 -4.79
N GLN A 73 -1.76 -2.38 -4.92
CA GLN A 73 -0.40 -2.87 -5.15
C GLN A 73 0.55 -2.36 -4.06
N ALA A 74 1.36 -3.25 -3.49
CA ALA A 74 2.34 -2.91 -2.46
C ALA A 74 3.72 -3.50 -2.80
N ALA A 75 4.77 -2.68 -2.75
CA ALA A 75 6.15 -3.14 -2.95
C ALA A 75 6.59 -4.07 -1.82
N MET A 76 7.20 -5.20 -2.16
CA MET A 76 7.60 -6.25 -1.22
C MET A 76 8.98 -6.81 -1.55
N ALA A 77 9.79 -7.07 -0.52
CA ALA A 77 11.14 -7.61 -0.70
C ALA A 77 11.10 -9.09 -1.14
N LYS A 78 11.02 -9.33 -2.46
CA LYS A 78 10.93 -10.65 -3.12
C LYS A 78 9.76 -11.50 -2.59
N PRO A 79 8.50 -11.21 -2.97
CA PRO A 79 7.35 -11.97 -2.51
C PRO A 79 7.29 -13.33 -3.24
N MET A 80 7.64 -14.40 -2.53
CA MET A 80 7.79 -15.77 -3.07
C MET A 80 6.55 -16.65 -2.90
N GLY A 81 5.62 -16.29 -2.01
CA GLY A 81 4.38 -17.04 -1.80
C GLY A 81 3.51 -16.47 -0.69
N LEU A 82 2.26 -16.92 -0.63
CA LEU A 82 1.22 -16.46 0.29
C LEU A 82 0.50 -17.64 0.96
N SER A 83 0.05 -17.44 2.19
CA SER A 83 -0.81 -18.36 2.92
C SER A 83 -1.83 -17.57 3.75
N TYR A 84 -3.12 -17.90 3.63
CA TYR A 84 -4.19 -17.30 4.44
C TYR A 84 -4.65 -18.29 5.51
N ASP A 85 -4.75 -17.85 6.77
CA ASP A 85 -5.07 -18.71 7.92
C ASP A 85 -6.57 -18.91 8.17
N GLY A 86 -7.43 -18.39 7.29
CA GLY A 86 -8.89 -18.41 7.43
C GLY A 86 -9.46 -17.39 8.43
N ASN A 87 -8.61 -16.84 9.31
CA ASN A 87 -8.96 -16.06 10.49
C ASN A 87 -8.31 -14.66 10.44
N GLY A 88 -8.37 -14.03 9.27
CA GLY A 88 -7.84 -12.68 9.04
C GLY A 88 -6.31 -12.55 9.04
N GLY A 89 -5.54 -13.64 9.11
CA GLY A 89 -4.09 -13.63 8.94
C GLY A 89 -3.64 -14.01 7.53
N LEU A 90 -2.84 -13.15 6.92
CA LEU A 90 -2.17 -13.41 5.65
C LEU A 90 -0.66 -13.44 5.92
N THR A 91 0.00 -14.57 5.66
CA THR A 91 1.45 -14.71 5.75
C THR A 91 2.07 -14.69 4.36
N MET A 92 3.12 -13.90 4.16
CA MET A 92 3.89 -13.85 2.93
C MET A 92 5.33 -14.33 3.19
N ALA A 93 5.83 -15.21 2.32
CA ALA A 93 7.25 -15.54 2.27
C ALA A 93 8.00 -14.44 1.49
N GLY A 94 8.81 -13.63 2.18
CA GLY A 94 9.74 -12.66 1.59
C GLY A 94 11.15 -13.25 1.43
N GLY A 95 12.03 -12.53 0.72
CA GLY A 95 13.35 -13.03 0.32
C GLY A 95 14.35 -13.36 1.44
N SER A 96 14.07 -12.96 2.68
CA SER A 96 14.88 -13.26 3.87
C SER A 96 14.07 -13.39 5.18
N ALA A 97 12.74 -13.24 5.12
CA ALA A 97 11.86 -13.20 6.28
C ALA A 97 10.43 -13.62 5.91
N LEU A 98 9.68 -14.13 6.88
CA LEU A 98 8.22 -14.25 6.76
C LEU A 98 7.59 -12.94 7.25
N VAL A 99 6.73 -12.33 6.42
CA VAL A 99 5.95 -11.16 6.81
C VAL A 99 4.55 -11.62 7.16
N GLN A 100 4.16 -11.45 8.41
CA GLN A 100 2.79 -11.72 8.86
C GLN A 100 1.99 -10.42 8.76
N PHE A 101 0.84 -10.50 8.10
CA PHE A 101 -0.17 -9.46 8.08
C PHE A 101 -1.41 -9.95 8.83
N LYS A 102 -2.07 -9.04 9.53
CA LYS A 102 -3.40 -9.27 10.11
C LYS A 102 -4.38 -8.23 9.60
N ASN A 103 -5.61 -8.66 9.30
CA ASN A 103 -6.72 -7.73 9.14
C ASN A 103 -6.87 -6.93 10.43
N VAL A 104 -6.93 -5.61 10.33
CA VAL A 104 -7.09 -4.72 11.49
C VAL A 104 -8.54 -4.32 11.74
N LEU A 105 -9.44 -4.67 10.82
CA LEU A 105 -10.89 -4.46 10.91
C LEU A 105 -11.56 -5.65 11.62
N ALA A 106 -12.56 -5.36 12.45
CA ALA A 106 -13.47 -6.35 13.01
C ALA A 106 -14.56 -6.76 11.99
N GLU A 107 -15.35 -7.78 12.33
CA GLU A 107 -16.45 -8.25 11.48
C GLU A 107 -17.49 -7.15 11.26
N GLY A 108 -17.74 -6.81 9.99
CA GLY A 108 -18.68 -5.74 9.59
C GLY A 108 -18.09 -4.32 9.58
N GLU A 109 -16.85 -4.12 10.05
CA GLU A 109 -16.15 -2.84 9.87
C GLU A 109 -15.67 -2.66 8.42
N GLN A 110 -15.57 -1.41 7.97
CA GLN A 110 -15.08 -1.06 6.63
C GLN A 110 -14.19 0.17 6.69
N ILE A 111 -13.07 0.15 5.96
CA ILE A 111 -12.24 1.33 5.73
C ILE A 111 -12.70 2.05 4.45
N ASN A 112 -12.76 3.39 4.52
CA ASN A 112 -13.20 4.29 3.45
C ASN A 112 -14.60 3.99 2.88
N ASN A 113 -15.46 3.27 3.61
CA ASN A 113 -16.78 2.80 3.17
C ASN A 113 -16.75 1.94 1.87
N THR A 114 -15.61 1.29 1.60
CA THR A 114 -15.40 0.45 0.40
C THR A 114 -14.80 -0.91 0.72
N PHE A 115 -13.85 -1.00 1.66
CA PHE A 115 -13.05 -2.22 1.88
C PHE A 115 -13.32 -2.85 3.25
N ASP A 116 -13.62 -4.16 3.25
CA ASP A 116 -13.93 -5.00 4.41
C ASP A 116 -12.69 -5.69 5.05
N ALA A 117 -11.55 -5.64 4.38
CA ALA A 117 -10.28 -6.13 4.89
C ALA A 117 -9.14 -5.11 4.71
N CYS A 118 -8.39 -4.86 5.78
CA CYS A 118 -7.19 -4.02 5.79
C CYS A 118 -6.02 -4.78 6.44
N PHE A 119 -5.18 -5.42 5.62
CA PHE A 119 -4.06 -6.24 6.06
C PHE A 119 -2.83 -5.39 6.38
N MET A 120 -2.49 -5.24 7.67
CA MET A 120 -1.27 -4.55 8.13
C MET A 120 -0.23 -5.53 8.66
N PRO A 121 1.09 -5.29 8.45
CA PRO A 121 2.16 -6.08 9.07
C PRO A 121 2.06 -6.12 10.61
N ARG A 122 2.48 -7.24 11.21
CA ARG A 122 2.52 -7.49 12.66
C ARG A 122 3.73 -8.34 13.05
#